data_AF-A0A140K022-F1
#
_entry.id   AF-A0A140K022-F1
#
_cell.length_a   1.000
_cell.length_b   1.000
_cell.length_c   1.000
_cell.angle_alpha   90.00
_cell.angle_beta   90.00
_cell.angle_gamma   90.00
#
_symmetry.space_group_name_H-M   'P 1'
#
loop_
_entity.id
_entity.type
_entity.pdbx_description
1 polymer ?
#
loop_
_entity_poly.entity_id
_entity_poly.type
_entity_poly.pdbx_seq_one_letter_code
_entity_poly.pdbx_strand_id
1 'polypeptide(L)' 'MMPVREVNYLTLVDLLQNRARQQPDQITDIFLKDGEIKEESITYQELDHQAKAIASQLSSLQSNNAPVILIYPYDRSI' A
#
# COMPACT_ATOMS: atom_id res chain seq x y z
N MET A 1 -14.52 -22.57 -22.78
CA MET A 1 -13.51 -22.58 -21.70
C MET A 1 -12.45 -21.55 -22.07
N MET A 2 -12.43 -20.38 -21.43
CA MET A 2 -11.36 -19.38 -21.63
C MET A 2 -10.25 -19.70 -20.63
N PRO A 3 -8.95 -19.65 -21.01
CA PRO A 3 -7.87 -19.85 -20.06
C PRO A 3 -7.93 -18.72 -19.02
N VAL A 4 -8.09 -19.10 -17.75
CA VAL A 4 -7.85 -18.19 -16.63
C VAL A 4 -6.37 -17.80 -16.74
N ARG A 5 -6.08 -16.55 -17.10
CA ARG A 5 -4.71 -16.05 -17.04
C ARG A 5 -4.33 -16.04 -15.56
N GLU A 6 -3.54 -17.01 -15.13
CA GLU A 6 -2.88 -16.96 -13.83
C GLU A 6 -1.98 -15.72 -13.83
N VAL A 7 -2.46 -14.65 -13.19
CA VAL A 7 -1.64 -13.48 -12.96
C VAL A 7 -0.67 -13.86 -11.85
N ASN A 8 0.53 -14.26 -12.23
CA ASN A 8 1.59 -14.57 -11.29
C ASN A 8 2.20 -13.24 -10.80
N TYR A 9 1.88 -12.85 -9.57
CA TYR A 9 2.44 -11.66 -8.93
C TYR A 9 3.80 -12.02 -8.32
N LEU A 10 4.87 -11.37 -8.77
CA LEU A 10 6.22 -11.63 -8.28
C LEU A 10 6.48 -10.99 -6.91
N THR A 11 5.77 -9.90 -6.59
CA THR A 11 5.86 -9.18 -5.32
C THR A 11 4.50 -8.59 -4.89
N LEU A 12 4.38 -8.21 -3.62
CA LEU A 12 3.22 -7.45 -3.12
C LEU A 12 3.06 -6.10 -3.84
N VAL A 13 4.16 -5.51 -4.30
CA VAL A 13 4.16 -4.25 -5.06
C VAL A 13 3.51 -4.47 -6.44
N ASP A 14 3.83 -5.57 -7.12
CA ASP A 14 3.23 -5.89 -8.42
C ASP A 14 1.72 -6.10 -8.30
N LEU A 15 1.29 -6.73 -7.22
CA LEU A 15 -0.13 -6.91 -6.90
C LEU A 15 -0.83 -5.57 -6.66
N LEU A 16 -0.23 -4.68 -5.88
CA LEU A 16 -0.76 -3.34 -5.60
C LEU A 16 -0.88 -2.52 -6.88
N GLN A 17 0.17 -2.47 -7.69
CA GLN A 17 0.17 -1.74 -8.96
C GLN A 17 -0.84 -2.29 -9.96
N ASN A 18 -1.03 -3.60 -10.01
CA ASN A 18 -2.04 -4.22 -10.86
C ASN A 18 -3.45 -3.80 -10.45
N ARG A 19 -3.74 -3.83 -9.15
CA ARG A 19 -5.04 -3.42 -8.62
C ARG A 19 -5.29 -1.92 -8.76
N ALA A 20 -4.28 -1.08 -8.55
CA ALA A 20 -4.35 0.35 -8.81
C ALA A 20 -4.68 0.69 -10.27
N ARG A 21 -4.30 -0.17 -11.23
CA ARG A 21 -4.64 0.00 -12.65
C ARG A 21 -6.01 -0.54 -13.01
N GLN A 22 -6.40 -1.70 -12.45
CA GLN A 22 -7.65 -2.37 -12.82
C GLN A 22 -8.86 -1.82 -12.06
N GLN A 23 -8.65 -1.36 -10.83
CA GLN A 23 -9.66 -0.95 -9.87
C GLN A 23 -9.18 0.28 -9.08
N PRO A 24 -8.87 1.40 -9.77
CA PRO A 24 -8.25 2.57 -9.15
C PRO A 24 -9.08 3.13 -8.00
N ASP A 25 -10.40 3.25 -8.18
CA ASP A 25 -11.34 3.84 -7.22
C ASP A 25 -11.83 2.85 -6.15
N GLN A 26 -11.39 1.59 -6.21
CA GLN A 26 -11.82 0.60 -5.24
C GLN A 26 -11.07 0.81 -3.92
N ILE A 27 -11.84 0.94 -2.84
CA ILE A 27 -11.33 1.13 -1.48
C ILE A 27 -10.61 -0.15 -1.03
N THR A 28 -9.34 0.00 -0.66
CA THR A 28 -8.43 -1.11 -0.31
C THR A 28 -8.65 -1.66 1.08
N ASP A 29 -8.79 -0.77 2.05
CA ASP A 29 -8.95 -1.08 3.45
C ASP A 29 -9.53 0.15 4.13
N ILE A 30 -10.42 -0.07 5.08
CA ILE A 30 -10.94 0.98 5.94
C ILE A 30 -10.02 0.98 7.14
N PHE A 31 -9.16 1.99 7.27
CA PHE A 31 -8.37 2.14 8.49
C PHE A 31 -9.35 2.36 9.64
N LEU A 32 -9.53 1.32 10.45
CA LEU A 32 -10.25 1.41 11.71
C LEU A 32 -9.27 2.00 12.71
N LYS A 33 -9.40 3.30 12.99
CA LYS A 33 -8.76 3.86 14.17
C LYS A 33 -9.51 3.29 15.37
N ASP A 34 -8.80 2.56 16.22
CA ASP A 34 -9.33 1.90 17.42
C ASP A 34 -10.45 0.87 17.20
N GLY A 35 -10.56 0.26 16.02
CA GLY A 35 -11.54 -0.81 15.78
C GLY A 35 -13.01 -0.37 15.72
N GLU A 36 -13.34 0.90 16.01
CA GLU A 36 -14.73 1.38 16.10
C GLU A 36 -15.07 2.52 15.15
N ILE A 37 -14.11 3.29 14.63
CA ILE A 37 -14.41 4.45 13.77
C ILE A 37 -13.72 4.30 12.40
N LYS A 38 -14.56 4.26 11.34
CA LYS A 38 -14.13 4.38 9.94
C LYS A 38 -13.59 5.78 9.72
N GLU A 39 -12.28 6.00 9.86
CA GLU A 39 -11.77 7.36 9.69
C GLU A 39 -11.42 7.71 8.26
N GLU A 40 -10.80 6.83 7.45
CA GLU A 40 -10.52 7.18 6.05
C GLU A 40 -10.56 5.95 5.12
N SER A 41 -11.23 6.10 3.98
CA SER A 41 -11.20 5.15 2.87
C SER A 41 -10.08 5.54 1.92
N ILE A 42 -9.07 4.70 1.81
CA ILE A 42 -8.01 4.85 0.81
C ILE A 42 -8.29 3.92 -0.37
N THR A 43 -8.14 4.42 -1.59
CA THR A 43 -8.28 3.62 -2.82
C THR A 43 -6.97 2.95 -3.21
N TYR A 44 -7.02 1.93 -4.06
CA TYR A 44 -5.81 1.29 -4.60
C TYR A 44 -4.88 2.30 -5.29
N GLN A 45 -5.43 3.30 -5.97
CA GLN A 45 -4.63 4.32 -6.65
C GLN A 45 -3.89 5.22 -5.65
N GLU A 46 -4.57 5.66 -4.59
CA GLU A 46 -3.98 6.50 -3.54
C GLU A 46 -2.92 5.74 -2.75
N LEU A 47 -3.18 4.47 -2.44
CA LEU A 47 -2.21 3.61 -1.76
C LEU A 47 -0.94 3.41 -2.59
N ASP A 48 -1.07 3.15 -3.90
CA ASP A 48 0.09 3.05 -4.81
C ASP A 48 0.86 4.38 -4.91
N HIS A 49 0.16 5.51 -4.98
CA HIS A 49 0.78 6.82 -5.04
C HIS A 49 1.57 7.14 -3.76
N GLN A 50 0.98 6.90 -2.58
CA GLN A 50 1.65 7.12 -1.29
C GLN A 50 2.87 6.21 -1.13
N ALA A 51 2.75 4.93 -1.50
CA ALA A 51 3.88 3.99 -1.46
C ALA A 51 5.05 4.46 -2.34
N LYS A 52 4.77 4.96 -3.56
CA LYS A 52 5.79 5.52 -4.45
C LYS A 52 6.41 6.80 -3.92
N ALA A 53 5.63 7.66 -3.28
CA ALA A 53 6.15 8.88 -2.66
C ALA A 53 7.16 8.55 -1.55
N ILE A 54 6.82 7.60 -0.66
CA ILE A 54 7.72 7.12 0.39
C ILE A 54 8.97 6.47 -0.24
N ALA A 55 8.80 5.63 -1.26
CA ALA A 55 9.93 5.00 -1.96
C ALA A 55 10.88 6.03 -2.58
N SER A 56 10.34 7.09 -3.18
CA SER A 56 11.13 8.20 -3.73
C SER A 56 11.90 8.94 -2.63
N GLN A 57 11.29 9.17 -1.47
CA GLN A 57 11.95 9.80 -0.32
C GLN A 57 13.07 8.91 0.21
N LEU A 58 12.80 7.62 0.44
CA LEU A 58 13.81 6.66 0.93
C LEU A 58 14.98 6.50 -0.05
N SER A 59 14.69 6.46 -1.35
CA SER A 59 15.72 6.38 -2.39
C SER A 59 16.63 7.62 -2.44
N SER A 60 16.12 8.77 -1.99
CA SER A 60 16.91 10.01 -1.90
C SER A 60 17.84 10.04 -0.68
N LEU A 61 17.53 9.27 0.38
CA LEU A 61 18.27 9.27 1.64
C LEU A 61 19.46 8.31 1.64
N GLN A 62 19.39 7.17 0.94
CA GLN A 62 20.49 6.19 0.84
C GLN A 62 20.45 5.38 -0.46
N SER A 63 21.62 4.85 -0.86
CA SER A 63 21.80 3.94 -1.99
C SER A 63 21.46 2.50 -1.62
N ASN A 64 20.59 1.86 -2.41
CA ASN A 64 20.20 0.44 -2.52
C ASN A 64 20.55 -0.55 -1.37
N ASN A 65 19.52 -1.29 -0.93
CA ASN A 65 19.60 -2.49 -0.07
C ASN A 65 19.96 -2.28 1.41
N ALA A 66 19.74 -1.09 1.97
CA ALA A 66 19.87 -0.89 3.41
C ALA A 66 18.63 -1.40 4.19
N PRO A 67 18.80 -2.04 5.36
CA PRO A 67 17.69 -2.34 6.25
C PRO A 67 17.06 -1.04 6.77
N VAL A 68 15.73 -0.95 6.72
CA VAL A 68 14.96 0.18 7.23
C VAL A 68 14.20 -0.22 8.48
N ILE A 69 14.06 0.71 9.43
CA ILE A 69 13.26 0.53 10.65
C ILE A 69 11.99 1.36 10.50
N LEU A 70 10.84 0.69 10.48
CA LEU A 70 9.54 1.34 10.55
C LEU A 70 9.17 1.55 12.02
N ILE A 71 9.19 2.81 12.47
CA ILE A 71 8.67 3.18 13.79
C ILE A 71 7.24 3.65 13.60
N TYR A 72 6.27 2.79 13.93
CA TYR A 72 4.86 3.15 13.92
C TYR A 72 4.47 3.59 15.35
N PRO A 73 4.11 4.87 15.57
CA PRO A 73 3.67 5.31 16.87
C PRO A 73 2.31 4.65 17.17
N TYR A 74 2.32 3.70 18.12
CA TYR A 74 1.09 3.24 18.75
C TYR A 74 0.74 4.25 19.83
N ASP A 75 -0.03 5.28 19.48
CA ASP A 75 -0.59 6.16 20.49
C ASP A 75 -1.64 5.37 21.28
N ARG A 76 -1.31 5.12 22.56
CA ARG A 76 -2.22 4.54 23.54
C ARG A 76 -2.56 5.61 24.58
N SER A 77 -2.90 6.83 24.16
CA SER A 77 -3.65 7.75 25.02
C SER A 77 -5.14 7.43 24.93
N ILE A 78 -5.49 6.35 25.64
CA ILE A 78 -6.81 6.14 26.25
C ILE A 78 -6.68 6.41 27.74
#